data_AF-A0A812Q6N2-F1
#
_entry.id   AF-A0A812Q6N2-F1
#
_cell.length_a   1.000
_cell.length_b   1.000
_cell.length_c   1.000
_cell.angle_alpha   90.00
_cell.angle_beta   90.00
_cell.angle_gamma   90.00
#
_symmetry.space_group_name_H-M   'P 1'
#
loop_
_entity.id
_entity.type
_entity.pdbx_description
1 polymer ?
#
loop_
_entity_poly.entity_id
_entity_poly.type
_entity_poly.pdbx_seq_one_letter_code
_entity_poly.pdbx_strand_id
1 'polypeptide(L)' 'IALAAISAIKGYKLKLIMPENMSLERRTSMAVYGAELILVSTGAMEEARDLAQAMQ' A
#
# COMPACT_ATOMS: atom_id res chain seq x y z
N ILE A 1 -0.11 -1.30 7.96
CA ILE A 1 -0.77 -2.49 8.57
C ILE A 1 -2.10 -2.12 9.22
N ALA A 2 -2.16 -1.22 10.22
CA ALA A 2 -3.42 -0.87 10.90
C ALA A 2 -4.53 -0.38 9.94
N LEU A 3 -4.21 0.51 9.00
CA LEU A 3 -5.17 0.98 7.99
C LEU A 3 -5.70 -0.15 7.09
N ALA A 4 -4.85 -1.10 6.71
CA ALA A 4 -5.23 -2.25 5.90
C ALA A 4 -6.19 -3.19 6.65
N ALA A 5 -5.92 -3.44 7.94
CA ALA A 5 -6.82 -4.22 8.77
C ALA A 5 -8.19 -3.55 8.94
N ILE A 6 -8.20 -2.22 9.16
CA ILE A 6 -9.45 -1.45 9.31
C ILE A 6 -10.23 -1.41 8.00
N SER A 7 -9.56 -1.22 6.86
CA SER A 7 -10.24 -1.23 5.55
C SER A 7 -10.83 -2.60 5.23
N ALA A 8 -10.15 -3.69 5.59
CA ALA A 8 -10.66 -5.06 5.45
C ALA A 8 -11.96 -5.25 6.25
N ILE A 9 -11.96 -4.81 7.52
CA ILE A 9 -13.11 -4.94 8.43
C ILE A 9 -14.28 -4.07 7.96
N LYS A 10 -14.00 -2.87 7.45
CA LYS A 10 -15.02 -1.92 6.98
C LYS A 10 -15.47 -2.15 5.53
N GLY A 11 -14.86 -3.09 4.80
CA GLY A 11 -15.17 -3.36 3.39
C GLY A 11 -14.71 -2.26 2.42
N TYR A 12 -13.72 -1.45 2.81
CA TYR A 12 -13.15 -0.42 1.94
C TYR A 12 -12.03 -1.00 1.07
N LYS A 13 -12.03 -0.59 -0.21
CA LYS A 13 -10.92 -0.87 -1.13
C LYS A 13 -9.76 0.06 -0.81
N LEU A 14 -8.81 -0.41 -0.01
CA LEU A 14 -7.59 0.32 0.29
C LEU A 14 -6.53 0.02 -0.76
N LYS A 15 -6.05 1.06 -1.44
CA LYS A 15 -4.83 1.02 -2.24
C LYS A 15 -3.67 1.57 -1.42
N LEU A 16 -2.58 0.82 -1.33
CA LEU A 16 -1.42 1.18 -0.54
C LEU A 16 -0.19 1.25 -1.46
N ILE A 17 0.30 2.46 -1.66
CA ILE A 17 1.48 2.72 -2.48
C ILE A 17 2.71 2.77 -1.57
N MET A 18 3.73 1.97 -1.86
CA MET A 18 4.96 1.92 -1.07
C MET A 18 6.18 1.53 -1.91
N PRO A 19 7.40 1.92 -1.51
CA PRO A 19 8.61 1.50 -2.21
C PRO A 19 8.86 -0.01 -2.10
N GLU A 20 9.38 -0.61 -3.16
CA GLU A 20 9.68 -2.05 -3.27
C GLU A 20 10.74 -2.57 -2.28
N ASN A 21 11.54 -1.67 -1.68
CA ASN A 21 12.57 -2.00 -0.67
C ASN A 21 12.01 -2.45 0.69
N MET A 22 10.69 -2.52 0.86
CA MET A 22 10.09 -3.08 2.08
C MET A 22 10.20 -4.62 2.08
N SER A 23 10.49 -5.20 3.24
CA SER A 23 10.54 -6.67 3.42
C SER A 23 9.27 -7.36 2.91
N LEU A 24 9.44 -8.49 2.22
CA LEU A 24 8.35 -9.27 1.64
C LEU A 24 7.31 -9.68 2.69
N GLU A 25 7.73 -10.01 3.90
CA GLU A 25 6.85 -10.40 5.01
C GLU A 25 5.85 -9.29 5.38
N ARG A 26 6.29 -8.03 5.36
CA ARG A 26 5.44 -6.87 5.58
C ARG A 26 4.45 -6.66 4.45
N ARG A 27 4.87 -6.88 3.20
CA ARG A 27 4.01 -6.79 2.01
C ARG A 27 2.92 -7.85 2.07
N THR A 28 3.29 -9.11 2.30
CA THR A 28 2.34 -10.22 2.41
C THR A 28 1.35 -10.00 3.56
N SER A 29 1.83 -9.55 4.72
CA SER A 29 0.95 -9.23 5.86
C SER A 29 -0.10 -8.18 5.50
N MET A 30 0.24 -7.17 4.68
CA MET A 30 -0.73 -6.16 4.25
C MET A 30 -1.64 -6.65 3.12
N ALA A 31 -1.14 -7.51 2.23
CA ALA A 31 -1.91 -8.14 1.15
C ALA A 31 -3.01 -9.06 1.70
N VAL A 32 -2.72 -9.78 2.80
CA VAL A 32 -3.67 -10.68 3.47
C VAL A 32 -4.90 -9.93 3.98
N TYR A 33 -4.76 -8.66 4.35
CA TYR A 33 -5.89 -7.80 4.72
C TYR A 33 -6.67 -7.26 3.50
N GLY A 34 -6.39 -7.73 2.29
CA GLY A 34 -7.11 -7.30 1.08
C GLY A 34 -6.76 -5.88 0.61
N ALA A 35 -5.63 -5.33 1.06
CA ALA A 35 -5.12 -4.08 0.52
C ALA A 35 -4.43 -4.32 -0.83
N GLU A 36 -4.76 -3.50 -1.83
CA GLU A 36 -4.10 -3.48 -3.13
C GLU A 36 -2.74 -2.79 -2.99
N LEU A 37 -1.67 -3.57 -3.06
CA LEU A 37 -0.31 -3.08 -2.92
C LEU A 37 0.22 -2.61 -4.28
N ILE A 38 0.54 -1.33 -4.36
CA ILE A 38 1.20 -0.74 -5.52
C ILE A 38 2.65 -0.45 -5.12
N LEU A 39 3.58 -1.12 -5.79
CA LEU A 39 5.00 -0.98 -5.51
C LEU A 39 5.59 0.05 -6.46
N VAL A 40 6.31 1.02 -5.89
CA VAL A 40 7.06 2.04 -6.64
C VAL A 40 8.56 1.83 -6.49
N SER A 41 9.34 2.45 -7.36
CA SER A 41 10.78 2.25 -7.39
C SER A 41 11.44 2.66 -6.07
N THR A 42 12.47 1.91 -5.67
CA THR A 42 13.19 2.14 -4.42
C THR A 42 13.77 3.56 -4.37
N GLY A 43 13.28 4.37 -3.43
CA GLY A 43 13.85 5.69 -3.10
C GLY A 43 12.97 6.90 -3.43
N ALA A 44 11.88 6.72 -4.17
CA ALA A 44 11.00 7.82 -4.54
C ALA A 44 9.72 7.86 -3.69
N MET A 45 9.84 8.32 -2.44
CA MET A 45 8.65 8.66 -1.63
C MET A 45 7.79 9.74 -2.31
N GLU A 46 8.43 10.60 -3.12
CA GLU A 46 7.76 11.56 -3.99
C GLU A 46 6.93 10.84 -5.05
N GLU A 47 7.48 9.86 -5.77
CA GLU A 47 6.73 9.06 -6.76
C GLU A 47 5.54 8.31 -6.13
N ALA A 48 5.71 7.78 -4.91
CA ALA A 48 4.59 7.19 -4.17
C ALA A 48 3.47 8.21 -3.92
N ARG A 49 3.83 9.45 -3.60
CA ARG A 49 2.87 10.53 -3.32
C ARG A 49 2.22 11.04 -4.60
N ASP A 50 2.98 11.29 -5.65
CA ASP A 50 2.50 11.74 -6.95
C ASP A 50 1.52 10.73 -7.54
N LEU A 51 1.83 9.43 -7.46
CA LEU A 51 0.91 8.37 -7.90
C LEU A 51 -0.38 8.36 -7.06
N ALA A 52 -0.27 8.53 -5.74
CA ALA A 52 -1.44 8.61 -4.86
C ALA A 52 -2.32 9.82 -5.21
N GLN A 53 -1.70 10.96 -5.55
CA GLN A 53 -2.39 12.20 -5.90
C GLN A 53 -3.04 12.12 -7.29
N ALA A 54 -2.43 11.42 -8.23
CA ALA A 54 -3.00 11.16 -9.56
C ALA A 54 -4.20 10.21 -9.54
N MET A 55 -4.38 9.45 -8.45
CA MET A 55 -5.46 8.47 -8.28
C MET A 55 -6.70 9.04 -7.52
N GLN A 56 -6.75 10.34 -7.23
CA GLN A 56 -7.90 10.99 -6.59
C GLN A 56 -9.19 10.92 -7.42
#